data_AF-A0A430AQC5-F1
#
_entry.id   AF-A0A430AQC5-F1
#
_cell.length_a   1.000
_cell.length_b   1.000
_cell.length_c   1.000
_cell.angle_alpha   90.00
_cell.angle_beta   90.00
_cell.angle_gamma   90.00
#
_symmetry.space_group_name_H-M   'P 1'
#
loop_
_entity.id
_entity.type
_entity.pdbx_description
1 polymer ?
#
loop_
_entity_poly.entity_id
_entity_poly.type
_entity_poly.pdbx_seq_one_letter_code
_entity_poly.pdbx_strand_id
1 'polypeptide(L)'
;MKVKFNVNGKLPSDEVVFTISANKLTEEVKELMQTIEKKELGSQSEVVPVTLFDKIIMLKKVDVIAVEDFGDELTIYAIQGKYQAREPMYRFIRYSIFN
;
A
#
# COMPACT_ATOMS: atom_id res chain seq x y z
N MET A 1 -9.16 -25.29 -4.37
CA MET A 1 -8.31 -24.70 -3.31
C MET A 1 -9.08 -24.74 -1.99
N LYS A 2 -8.46 -25.17 -0.88
CA LYS A 2 -9.08 -25.13 0.46
C LYS A 2 -8.19 -24.24 1.33
N VAL A 3 -8.75 -23.19 1.90
CA VAL A 3 -8.02 -22.26 2.78
C VAL A 3 -8.33 -22.64 4.23
N LYS A 4 -7.29 -22.80 5.04
CA LYS A 4 -7.41 -23.08 6.48
C LYS A 4 -6.65 -22.02 7.25
N PHE A 5 -7.29 -21.47 8.28
CA PHE A 5 -6.68 -20.58 9.25
C PHE A 5 -6.51 -21.33 10.57
N ASN A 6 -5.36 -21.14 11.21
CA ASN A 6 -5.06 -21.73 12.51
C ASN A 6 -4.42 -20.67 13.40
N VAL A 7 -4.94 -20.53 14.62
CA VAL A 7 -4.35 -19.63 15.63
C VAL A 7 -3.27 -20.39 16.38
N ASN A 8 -2.03 -19.92 16.26
CA ASN A 8 -0.90 -20.46 17.01
C ASN A 8 -0.53 -19.49 18.15
N GLY A 9 -1.00 -19.78 19.37
CA GLY A 9 -0.74 -18.95 20.55
C GLY A 9 0.72 -18.91 21.03
N LYS A 10 1.65 -19.57 20.32
CA LYS A 10 3.09 -19.45 20.55
C LYS A 10 3.76 -18.41 19.64
N LEU A 11 3.06 -17.91 18.62
CA LEU A 11 3.57 -16.84 17.78
C LEU A 11 3.44 -15.49 18.49
N PRO A 12 4.45 -14.60 18.36
CA PRO A 12 4.32 -13.19 18.72
C PRO A 12 3.12 -12.53 18.03
N SER A 13 2.54 -11.51 18.67
CA SER A 13 1.35 -10.81 18.15
C SER A 13 1.58 -10.04 16.85
N ASP A 14 2.83 -9.78 16.52
CA ASP A 14 3.30 -9.05 15.34
C ASP A 14 3.93 -9.97 14.27
N GLU A 15 3.94 -11.29 14.50
CA GLU A 15 4.50 -12.26 13.57
C GLU A 15 3.39 -13.04 12.85
N VAL A 16 3.46 -13.07 11.52
CA VAL A 16 2.55 -13.85 10.66
C VAL A 16 3.38 -14.90 9.92
N VAL A 17 3.06 -16.18 10.15
CA VAL A 17 3.72 -17.29 9.46
C VAL A 17 2.76 -17.96 8.48
N PHE A 18 3.14 -18.03 7.21
CA PHE A 18 2.40 -18.76 6.18
C PHE A 18 2.91 -20.19 6.05
N THR A 19 2.02 -21.17 6.13
CA THR A 19 2.32 -22.57 5.81
C THR A 19 1.52 -22.99 4.59
N ILE A 20 2.24 -23.37 3.53
CA ILE A 20 1.63 -23.86 2.28
C ILE A 20 1.88 -25.36 2.18
N SER A 21 0.81 -26.14 2.10
CA SER A 21 0.87 -27.60 1.98
C SER A 21 0.34 -28.04 0.62
N ALA A 22 1.16 -28.75 -0.15
CA ALA A 22 0.81 -29.33 -1.44
C ALA A 22 1.37 -30.76 -1.55
N ASN A 23 0.77 -31.58 -2.41
CA ASN A 23 1.24 -32.96 -2.64
C ASN A 23 2.57 -33.02 -3.40
N LYS A 24 2.92 -31.97 -4.14
CA LYS A 24 4.20 -31.79 -4.82
C LYS A 24 4.47 -30.29 -5.01
N LEU A 25 5.74 -29.92 -5.12
CA LEU A 25 6.16 -28.56 -5.48
C LEU A 25 6.02 -28.39 -7.00
N THR A 26 4.89 -27.87 -7.45
CA THR A 26 4.66 -27.50 -8.86
C THR A 26 5.02 -26.04 -9.12
N GLU A 27 5.06 -25.64 -10.39
CA GLU A 27 5.26 -24.23 -10.75
C GLU A 27 4.14 -23.34 -10.18
N GLU A 28 2.89 -23.81 -10.17
CA GLU A 28 1.78 -23.05 -9.58
C GLU A 28 1.94 -22.87 -8.05
N VAL A 29 2.54 -23.84 -7.35
CA VAL A 29 2.84 -23.72 -5.91
C VAL A 29 3.96 -22.69 -5.69
N LYS A 30 4.98 -22.67 -6.56
CA LYS A 30 6.07 -21.69 -6.51
C LYS A 30 5.58 -20.26 -6.79
N GLU A 31 4.72 -20.09 -7.79
CA GLU A 31 4.11 -18.80 -8.11
C GLU A 31 3.28 -18.27 -6.95
N LEU A 32 2.53 -19.15 -6.28
CA LEU A 32 1.77 -18.78 -5.08
C LEU A 32 2.68 -18.35 -3.93
N MET A 33 3.77 -19.09 -3.67
CA MET A 33 4.78 -18.72 -2.66
C MET A 33 5.35 -17.33 -2.96
N GLN A 34 5.82 -17.10 -4.19
CA GLN A 34 6.36 -15.81 -4.62
C GLN A 34 5.33 -14.68 -4.53
N THR A 35 4.06 -14.95 -4.80
CA THR A 35 3.00 -13.95 -4.68
C THR A 35 2.78 -13.55 -3.23
N ILE A 36 2.85 -14.50 -2.30
CA ILE A 36 2.70 -14.24 -0.86
C ILE A 36 3.93 -13.49 -0.33
N GLU A 37 5.14 -13.92 -0.71
CA GLU A 37 6.41 -13.23 -0.37
C GLU A 37 6.47 -11.81 -0.93
N LYS A 38 5.96 -11.56 -2.15
CA LYS A 38 5.88 -10.19 -2.69
C LYS A 38 4.85 -9.33 -1.97
N LYS A 39 3.85 -9.96 -1.36
CA LYS A 39 2.71 -9.31 -0.73
C LYS A 39 2.86 -9.22 0.78
N GLU A 40 4.10 -9.26 1.30
CA GLU A 40 4.44 -9.02 2.72
C GLU A 40 3.38 -8.11 3.35
N LEU A 41 2.53 -8.73 4.17
CA LEU A 41 1.35 -8.13 4.77
C LEU A 41 1.81 -7.23 5.91
N GLY A 42 2.41 -6.11 5.51
CA GLY A 42 3.04 -5.15 6.39
C GLY A 42 4.25 -4.53 5.71
N SER A 43 4.17 -3.23 5.40
CA SER A 43 5.31 -2.33 5.21
C SER A 43 5.94 -2.08 3.83
N GLN A 44 5.23 -2.24 2.71
CA GLN A 44 5.37 -1.21 1.66
C GLN A 44 4.31 -0.14 1.89
N SER A 45 4.52 0.65 2.94
CA SER A 45 3.91 1.98 3.02
C SER A 45 4.49 2.76 1.84
N GLU A 46 3.90 2.63 0.66
CA GLU A 46 4.33 3.35 -0.52
C GLU A 46 4.28 4.84 -0.19
N VAL A 47 5.46 5.44 -0.11
CA VAL A 47 5.63 6.86 0.15
C VAL A 47 5.77 7.54 -1.19
N VAL A 48 4.92 8.52 -1.44
CA VAL A 48 4.81 9.17 -2.74
C VAL A 48 5.25 10.63 -2.62
N PRO A 49 6.07 11.12 -3.57
CA PRO A 49 6.42 12.53 -3.59
C PRO A 49 5.21 13.34 -4.06
N VAL A 50 4.84 14.35 -3.27
CA VAL A 50 3.81 15.32 -3.59
C VAL A 50 4.46 16.68 -3.73
N THR A 51 4.28 17.30 -4.90
CA THR A 51 4.85 18.61 -5.19
C THR A 51 3.87 19.68 -4.70
N LEU A 52 4.24 20.37 -3.63
CA LEU A 52 3.55 21.56 -3.15
C LEU A 52 4.13 22.81 -3.85
N PHE A 53 3.57 23.98 -3.54
CA PHE A 53 3.99 25.25 -4.14
C PHE A 53 5.48 25.57 -3.96
N ASP A 54 6.05 25.26 -2.79
CA ASP A 54 7.40 25.65 -2.38
C ASP A 54 8.36 24.47 -2.19
N LYS A 55 7.83 23.24 -2.13
CA LYS A 55 8.62 22.05 -1.77
C LYS A 55 7.96 20.75 -2.24
N ILE A 56 8.74 19.68 -2.17
CA ILE A 56 8.23 18.31 -2.32
C ILE A 56 8.15 17.68 -0.93
N ILE A 57 7.02 17.06 -0.61
CA ILE A 57 6.86 16.26 0.61
C ILE A 57 6.66 14.79 0.25
N MET A 58 7.06 13.91 1.17
CA MET A 58 6.86 12.47 1.03
C MET A 58 5.66 12.07 1.88
N LEU A 59 4.57 11.61 1.24
CA LEU A 59 3.35 11.18 1.92
C LEU A 59 3.16 9.68 1.80
N LYS A 60 2.85 9.00 2.91
CA LYS A 60 2.45 7.59 2.87
C LYS A 60 1.06 7.50 2.25
N LYS A 61 0.86 6.63 1.25
CA LYS A 61 -0.47 6.41 0.64
C LYS A 61 -1.53 6.09 1.71
N VAL A 62 -1.17 5.28 2.70
CA VAL A 62 -2.06 4.89 3.81
C VAL A 62 -2.45 6.03 4.75
N ASP A 63 -1.69 7.13 4.74
CA ASP A 63 -1.99 8.30 5.57
C ASP A 63 -2.95 9.27 4.86
N VAL A 64 -3.21 9.10 3.55
CA VAL A 64 -4.12 9.97 2.79
C VAL A 64 -5.57 9.56 3.06
N ILE A 65 -6.36 10.52 3.55
CA ILE A 65 -7.77 10.36 3.92
C ILE A 65 -8.66 10.74 2.74
N ALA A 66 -8.38 11.87 2.09
CA ALA A 66 -9.18 12.40 0.99
C ALA A 66 -8.35 13.38 0.13
N VAL A 67 -8.81 13.59 -1.11
CA VAL A 67 -8.29 14.62 -2.01
C VAL A 67 -9.47 15.39 -2.61
N GLU A 68 -9.47 16.70 -2.45
CA GLU A 68 -10.43 17.61 -3.07
C GLU A 68 -9.81 18.28 -4.29
N ASP A 69 -10.55 18.30 -5.40
CA ASP A 69 -10.15 18.88 -6.68
C ASP A 69 -10.82 20.22 -6.94
N PHE A 70 -10.02 21.25 -7.21
CA PHE A 70 -10.46 22.59 -7.59
C PHE A 70 -10.04 22.94 -9.03
N GLY A 71 -9.72 21.94 -9.86
CA GLY A 71 -9.35 22.06 -11.27
C GLY A 71 -7.83 22.14 -11.45
N ASP A 72 -7.24 23.27 -11.04
CA ASP A 72 -5.79 23.51 -11.13
C ASP A 72 -5.06 23.35 -9.77
N GLU A 73 -5.84 23.15 -8.70
CA GLU A 73 -5.35 23.01 -7.34
C GLU A 73 -5.98 21.80 -6.67
N LEU A 74 -5.17 21.09 -5.89
CA LEU A 74 -5.60 19.97 -5.06
C LEU A 74 -5.39 20.30 -3.60
N THR A 75 -6.33 19.85 -2.81
CA THR A 75 -6.18 19.79 -1.37
C THR A 75 -6.13 18.33 -0.93
N ILE A 76 -5.01 17.92 -0.34
CA ILE A 76 -4.79 16.57 0.16
C ILE A 76 -4.95 16.58 1.68
N TYR A 77 -5.92 15.82 2.17
CA TYR A 77 -6.14 15.59 3.59
C TYR A 77 -5.43 14.30 3.99
N ALA A 78 -4.47 14.39 4.89
CA ALA A 78 -3.77 13.24 5.44
C ALA A 78 -3.81 13.28 6.98
N ILE A 79 -3.47 12.16 7.62
CA ILE A 79 -3.39 12.03 9.08
C ILE A 79 -2.51 13.12 9.70
N GLN A 80 -1.40 13.48 9.03
CA GLN A 80 -0.43 14.47 9.51
C GLN A 80 -0.83 15.92 9.23
N GLY A 81 -1.84 16.16 8.38
CA GLY A 81 -2.28 17.52 8.06
C GLY A 81 -2.89 17.68 6.68
N LYS A 82 -3.10 18.96 6.33
CA LYS A 82 -3.67 19.41 5.06
C LYS A 82 -2.58 19.99 4.18
N TYR A 83 -2.51 19.56 2.93
CA TYR A 83 -1.51 20.00 1.95
C TYR A 83 -2.17 20.52 0.69
N GLN A 84 -1.60 21.58 0.10
CA GLN A 84 -2.10 22.16 -1.13
C GLN A 84 -1.05 22.05 -2.23
N ALA A 85 -1.48 21.55 -3.39
CA ALA A 85 -0.64 21.36 -4.57
C ALA A 85 -1.28 22.06 -5.77
N ARG A 86 -0.47 22.58 -6.69
CA ARG A 86 -0.92 23.20 -7.94
C ARG A 86 -0.75 22.25 -9.11
N GLU A 87 -1.56 21.20 -9.13
CA GLU A 87 -1.60 20.24 -10.22
C GLU A 87 -3.01 19.71 -10.43
N PRO A 88 -3.39 19.29 -11.64
CA PRO A 88 -4.70 18.70 -11.88
C PRO A 88 -4.77 17.26 -11.32
N MET A 89 -5.97 16.84 -10.88
CA MET A 89 -6.20 15.53 -10.26
C MET A 89 -5.66 14.33 -11.06
N TYR A 90 -5.80 14.33 -12.39
CA TYR A 90 -5.32 13.21 -13.21
C TYR A 90 -3.79 13.04 -13.13
N ARG A 91 -3.05 14.13 -12.92
CA ARG A 91 -1.59 14.11 -12.77
C ARG A 91 -1.23 13.51 -11.41
N PHE A 92 -1.90 13.95 -10.36
CA PHE A 92 -1.74 13.39 -9.02
C PHE A 92 -2.07 11.89 -9.01
N ILE A 93 -3.21 11.45 -9.56
CA ILE A 93 -3.56 10.02 -9.60
C ILE A 93 -2.49 9.18 -10.33
N ARG A 94 -1.98 9.68 -11.47
CA ARG A 94 -0.98 9.00 -12.29
C ARG A 94 0.35 8.77 -11.56
N TYR A 95 0.75 9.70 -10.70
CA TYR A 95 2.05 9.66 -10.02
C TYR A 95 1.95 9.30 -8.54
N SER A 96 0.76 9.33 -7.95
CA SER A 96 0.62 9.32 -6.51
C SER A 96 -0.13 8.11 -5.95
N ILE A 97 -1.32 7.63 -6.39
CA ILE A 97 -2.08 6.74 -5.45
C ILE A 97 -2.99 5.61 -6.01
N PHE A 98 -3.17 5.32 -7.31
CA PHE A 98 -4.19 4.28 -7.69
C PHE A 98 -3.84 3.23 -8.76
N ASN A 99 -2.58 2.76 -8.82
CA ASN A 99 -2.25 1.48 -9.49
C ASN A 99 -1.70 0.48 -8.48
#